data_AF-K2DIL5-F1
#
_entry.id   AF-K2DIL5-F1
#
_cell.length_a   1.000
_cell.length_b   1.000
_cell.length_c   1.000
_cell.angle_alpha   90.00
_cell.angle_beta   90.00
_cell.angle_gamma   90.00
#
_symmetry.space_group_name_H-M   'P 1'
#
loop_
_entity.id
_entity.type
_entity.pdbx_description
1 polymer ?
#
loop_
_entity_poly.entity_id
_entity_poly.type
_entity_poly.pdbx_seq_one_letter_code
_entity_poly.pdbx_strand_id
1 'polypeptide(L)'
;MERQFGELGEVVSLPENAADQLASSEHEIAIATESLKLFNEQRTALQEKILGIHTDESILARSADIGALSEMRQQLRNHESDISKREEEIRVLWQMVEESTRQLGWAQESEDAVLQRLPGSLVRSAINNLIRRHEALAHALLTAEESFNSREEEVKLINAEIAALPVTQTPVTLIDALAKARNLGDVTSQEQRFETQVGRLKRGLDAAEIELGSWNPGMDGLRKLLPPAQDETNALIKRRGDLELTVSNINDRIAEAKSEIQKLELEISQFKSAHHPVTLADVQRVRTSRDSIWQAIKIGEVKLNEAAIGYEKEVAESDVLSDKRHDKAQEETGLQALLDRMERLQQQLADFESRLQQNTQVLTSLDQDWDTRIKAVGLDGMLLLQVNDWRAAREHVLSAAGDLVEAQASQEDFI
;
A
#
# COMPACT_ATOMS: atom_id res chain seq x y z
N MET A 1 -54.11 -103.38 14.66
CA MET A 1 -53.33 -102.27 14.11
C MET A 1 -54.02 -100.97 14.51
N GLU A 2 -53.95 -100.57 15.78
CA GLU A 2 -54.60 -99.33 16.25
C GLU A 2 -54.12 -98.85 17.64
N ARG A 3 -52.93 -99.29 18.10
CA ARG A 3 -52.41 -98.92 19.44
C ARG A 3 -50.91 -98.60 19.43
N GLN A 4 -50.47 -97.68 18.56
CA GLN A 4 -49.10 -97.13 18.63
C GLN A 4 -49.01 -95.62 18.31
N PHE A 5 -50.10 -94.85 18.39
CA PHE A 5 -50.09 -93.40 18.15
C PHE A 5 -50.34 -92.55 19.41
N GLY A 6 -50.13 -93.10 20.61
CA GLY A 6 -50.45 -92.43 21.88
C GLY A 6 -49.30 -91.73 22.59
N GLU A 7 -48.05 -91.80 22.10
CA GLU A 7 -46.86 -91.25 22.80
C GLU A 7 -46.12 -90.13 22.05
N LEU A 8 -46.69 -89.61 20.96
CA LEU A 8 -46.14 -88.45 20.28
C LEU A 8 -47.01 -87.24 20.66
N GLY A 9 -46.42 -86.30 21.42
CA GLY A 9 -47.05 -85.04 21.83
C GLY A 9 -47.56 -84.23 20.63
N GLU A 10 -48.28 -83.14 20.95
CA GLU A 10 -48.98 -82.28 19.99
C GLU A 10 -48.16 -82.02 18.72
N VAL A 11 -48.62 -82.58 17.59
CA VAL A 11 -47.93 -82.49 16.30
C VAL A 11 -48.05 -81.04 15.81
N VAL A 12 -47.02 -80.24 16.06
CA VAL A 12 -46.92 -78.88 15.52
C VAL A 12 -46.78 -78.99 14.01
N SER A 13 -47.84 -78.64 13.29
CA SER A 13 -47.82 -78.62 11.83
C SER A 13 -46.87 -77.51 11.36
N LEU A 14 -45.78 -77.89 10.72
CA LEU A 14 -44.87 -76.93 10.07
C LEU A 14 -45.62 -76.25 8.91
N PRO A 15 -45.35 -74.95 8.67
CA PRO A 15 -45.82 -74.27 7.46
C PRO A 15 -45.43 -75.06 6.20
N GLU A 16 -46.28 -75.09 5.17
CA GLU A 16 -45.99 -75.81 3.92
C GLU A 16 -44.68 -75.38 3.25
N ASN A 17 -44.21 -74.16 3.53
CA ASN A 17 -42.98 -73.56 3.01
C ASN A 17 -41.78 -73.63 3.99
N ALA A 18 -41.86 -74.37 5.10
CA ALA A 18 -40.77 -74.44 6.08
C ALA A 18 -39.48 -75.06 5.50
N ALA A 19 -39.63 -76.03 4.58
CA ALA A 19 -38.50 -76.62 3.88
C ALA A 19 -37.81 -75.61 2.95
N ASP A 20 -38.58 -74.79 2.23
CA ASP A 20 -38.06 -73.75 1.35
C ASP A 20 -37.37 -72.63 2.14
N GLN A 21 -37.94 -72.24 3.29
CA GLN A 21 -37.32 -71.25 4.18
C GLN A 21 -35.99 -71.75 4.74
N LEU A 22 -35.93 -73.01 5.19
CA LEU A 22 -34.69 -73.61 5.67
C LEU A 22 -33.64 -73.67 4.56
N ALA A 23 -34.02 -74.13 3.36
CA ALA A 23 -33.11 -74.20 2.23
C ALA A 23 -32.59 -72.81 1.80
N SER A 24 -33.44 -71.78 1.84
CA SER A 24 -33.04 -70.38 1.57
C SER A 24 -32.05 -69.86 2.61
N SER A 25 -32.33 -70.07 3.90
CA SER A 25 -31.42 -69.65 4.97
C SER A 25 -30.10 -70.40 4.96
N GLU A 26 -30.10 -71.70 4.67
CA GLU A 26 -28.88 -72.50 4.48
C GLU A 26 -28.05 -71.97 3.31
N HIS A 27 -28.70 -71.59 2.21
CA HIS A 27 -28.04 -70.99 1.06
C HIS A 27 -27.45 -69.61 1.38
N GLU A 28 -28.19 -68.74 2.08
CA GLU A 28 -27.71 -67.44 2.53
C GLU A 28 -26.53 -67.56 3.50
N ILE A 29 -26.59 -68.51 4.43
CA ILE A 29 -25.47 -68.81 5.35
C ILE A 29 -24.25 -69.28 4.58
N ALA A 30 -24.42 -70.13 3.55
CA ALA A 30 -23.31 -70.58 2.72
C ALA A 30 -22.63 -69.41 1.98
N ILE A 31 -23.42 -68.52 1.36
CA ILE A 31 -22.89 -67.32 0.67
C ILE A 31 -22.19 -66.37 1.65
N ALA A 32 -22.79 -66.12 2.82
CA ALA A 32 -22.21 -65.25 3.84
C ALA A 32 -20.89 -65.82 4.38
N THR A 33 -20.83 -67.14 4.57
CA THR A 33 -19.62 -67.84 5.04
C THR A 33 -18.49 -67.76 4.03
N GLU A 34 -18.79 -67.94 2.74
CA GLU A 34 -17.80 -67.79 1.65
C GLU A 34 -17.30 -66.34 1.53
N SER A 35 -18.20 -65.37 1.64
CA SER A 35 -17.86 -63.94 1.62
C SER A 35 -16.97 -63.55 2.81
N LEU A 36 -17.27 -64.06 4.01
CA LEU A 36 -16.48 -63.81 5.22
C LEU A 36 -15.07 -64.39 5.09
N LYS A 37 -14.93 -65.56 4.46
CA LYS A 37 -13.63 -66.16 4.17
C LYS A 37 -12.81 -65.28 3.23
N LEU A 38 -13.40 -64.81 2.13
CA LEU A 38 -12.73 -63.91 1.18
C LEU A 38 -12.25 -62.62 1.84
N PHE A 39 -13.09 -61.96 2.63
CA PHE A 39 -12.70 -60.71 3.31
C PHE A 39 -11.63 -60.92 4.37
N ASN A 40 -11.64 -62.07 5.05
CA ASN A 40 -10.56 -62.41 5.99
C ASN A 40 -9.23 -62.61 5.27
N GLU A 41 -9.22 -63.30 4.12
CA GLU A 41 -8.02 -63.45 3.30
C GLU A 41 -7.49 -62.10 2.80
N GLN A 42 -8.38 -61.22 2.33
CA GLN A 42 -8.01 -59.86 1.91
C GLN A 42 -7.45 -59.01 3.05
N ARG A 43 -8.07 -59.09 4.24
CA ARG A 43 -7.59 -58.37 5.43
C ARG A 43 -6.19 -58.82 5.81
N THR A 44 -5.94 -60.12 5.83
CA THR A 44 -4.60 -60.67 6.14
C THR A 44 -3.58 -60.21 5.11
N ALA A 45 -3.91 -60.27 3.81
CA ALA A 45 -3.02 -59.79 2.75
C ALA A 45 -2.72 -58.28 2.84
N LEU A 46 -3.70 -57.46 3.23
CA LEU A 46 -3.48 -56.02 3.46
C LEU A 46 -2.66 -55.75 4.72
N GLN A 47 -2.86 -56.53 5.79
CA GLN A 47 -2.03 -56.44 7.00
C GLN A 47 -0.57 -56.80 6.71
N GLU A 48 -0.33 -57.86 5.93
CA GLU A 48 1.03 -58.22 5.49
C GLU A 48 1.67 -57.11 4.64
N LYS A 49 0.90 -56.48 3.74
CA LYS A 49 1.39 -55.33 2.96
C LYS A 49 1.75 -54.14 3.85
N ILE A 50 0.94 -53.82 4.85
CA ILE A 50 1.20 -52.72 5.80
C ILE A 50 2.46 -53.03 6.61
N LEU A 51 2.58 -54.25 7.15
CA LEU A 51 3.77 -54.69 7.89
C LEU A 51 5.03 -54.71 7.02
N GLY A 52 4.88 -54.91 5.71
CA GLY A 52 5.96 -54.85 4.73
C GLY A 52 6.42 -53.43 4.38
N ILE A 53 5.66 -52.39 4.73
CA ILE A 53 6.08 -50.99 4.53
C ILE A 53 7.09 -50.63 5.62
N HIS A 54 8.36 -50.57 5.23
CA HIS A 54 9.43 -50.12 6.11
C HIS A 54 9.65 -48.62 5.87
N THR A 55 9.19 -47.80 6.82
CA THR A 55 9.48 -46.36 6.83
C THR A 55 10.85 -46.13 7.44
N ASP A 56 11.73 -45.41 6.74
CA ASP A 56 12.99 -44.95 7.31
C ASP A 56 12.71 -43.78 8.26
N GLU A 57 12.55 -44.10 9.54
CA GLU A 57 12.28 -43.12 10.60
C GLU A 57 13.37 -42.04 10.67
N SER A 58 14.61 -42.35 10.26
CA SER A 58 15.70 -41.38 10.27
C SER A 58 15.53 -40.30 9.21
N ILE A 59 14.94 -40.63 8.07
CA ILE A 59 14.61 -39.69 6.99
C ILE A 59 13.36 -38.90 7.35
N LEU A 60 12.33 -39.57 7.91
CA LEU A 60 11.10 -38.90 8.33
C LEU A 60 11.33 -37.88 9.44
N ALA A 61 12.22 -38.20 10.40
CA ALA A 61 12.65 -37.27 11.44
C ALA A 61 13.32 -36.00 10.87
N ARG A 62 13.90 -36.07 9.66
CA ARG A 62 14.54 -34.94 8.97
C ARG A 62 13.64 -34.26 7.93
N SER A 63 12.34 -34.56 7.91
CA SER A 63 11.40 -33.98 6.95
C SER A 63 11.40 -32.45 6.96
N ALA A 64 11.47 -31.83 8.14
CA ALA A 64 11.58 -30.38 8.30
C ALA A 64 12.89 -29.83 7.70
N ASP A 65 14.02 -30.48 7.97
CA ASP A 65 15.33 -30.09 7.42
C ASP A 65 15.35 -30.18 5.88
N ILE A 66 14.77 -31.27 5.33
CA ILE A 66 14.66 -31.49 3.88
C ILE A 66 13.76 -30.42 3.25
N GLY A 67 12.65 -30.06 3.90
CA GLY A 67 11.78 -28.95 3.48
C GLY A 67 12.52 -27.62 3.45
N ALA A 68 13.22 -27.29 4.54
CA ALA A 68 14.03 -26.07 4.64
C ALA A 68 15.12 -25.99 3.56
N LEU A 69 15.81 -27.11 3.27
CA LEU A 69 16.80 -27.17 2.19
C LEU A 69 16.18 -26.97 0.80
N SER A 70 14.97 -27.49 0.57
CA SER A 70 14.25 -27.30 -0.69
C SER A 70 13.84 -25.84 -0.90
N GLU A 71 13.34 -25.17 0.15
CA GLU A 71 13.02 -23.75 0.12
C GLU A 71 14.26 -22.90 -0.12
N MET A 72 15.35 -23.17 0.59
CA MET A 72 16.63 -22.46 0.42
C MET A 72 17.15 -22.63 -1.01
N ARG A 73 17.09 -23.85 -1.58
CA ARG A 73 17.46 -24.09 -2.98
C ARG A 73 16.63 -23.25 -3.95
N GLN A 74 15.33 -23.10 -3.69
CA GLN A 74 14.45 -22.30 -4.54
C GLN A 74 14.79 -20.81 -4.48
N GLN A 75 15.13 -20.29 -3.29
CA GLN A 75 15.61 -18.91 -3.13
C GLN A 75 16.95 -18.70 -3.84
N LEU A 76 17.87 -19.65 -3.70
CA LEU A 76 19.22 -19.58 -4.26
C LEU A 76 19.32 -19.90 -5.75
N ARG A 77 18.22 -20.34 -6.39
CA ARG A 77 18.22 -20.88 -7.76
C ARG A 77 18.83 -19.92 -8.79
N ASN A 78 18.62 -18.63 -8.64
CA ASN A 78 19.08 -17.64 -9.59
C ASN A 78 20.42 -17.00 -9.20
N HIS A 79 20.92 -17.26 -7.98
CA HIS A 79 22.12 -16.58 -7.47
C HIS A 79 23.36 -16.85 -8.30
N GLU A 80 23.55 -18.07 -8.83
CA GLU A 80 24.70 -18.37 -9.70
C GLU A 80 24.68 -17.51 -10.96
N SER A 81 23.53 -17.41 -11.64
CA SER A 81 23.38 -16.56 -12.83
C SER A 81 23.53 -15.09 -12.50
N ASP A 82 22.97 -14.64 -11.37
CA ASP A 82 23.02 -13.24 -10.97
C ASP A 82 24.42 -12.83 -10.52
N ILE A 83 25.17 -13.71 -9.83
CA ILE A 83 26.58 -13.51 -9.51
C ILE A 83 27.38 -13.33 -10.80
N SER A 84 27.25 -14.24 -11.77
CA SER A 84 27.97 -14.10 -13.04
C SER A 84 27.62 -12.81 -13.80
N LYS A 85 26.36 -12.38 -13.77
CA LYS A 85 25.96 -11.08 -14.37
C LYS A 85 26.61 -9.91 -13.64
N ARG A 86 26.60 -9.90 -12.30
CA ARG A 86 27.22 -8.83 -11.51
C ARG A 86 28.73 -8.78 -11.68
N GLU A 87 29.39 -9.93 -11.76
CA GLU A 87 30.83 -10.01 -12.06
C GLU A 87 31.15 -9.41 -13.43
N GLU A 88 30.31 -9.66 -14.44
CA GLU A 88 30.50 -9.06 -15.76
C GLU A 88 30.22 -7.56 -15.78
N GLU A 89 29.18 -7.09 -15.08
CA GLU A 89 28.93 -5.66 -14.89
C GLU A 89 30.13 -4.96 -14.22
N ILE A 90 30.68 -5.57 -13.16
CA ILE A 90 31.89 -5.07 -12.49
C ILE A 90 33.06 -5.04 -13.46
N ARG A 91 33.27 -6.10 -14.26
CA ARG A 91 34.35 -6.14 -15.27
C ARG A 91 34.24 -4.99 -16.27
N VAL A 92 33.05 -4.75 -16.81
CA VAL A 92 32.80 -3.66 -17.78
C VAL A 92 33.01 -2.29 -17.14
N LEU A 93 32.45 -2.07 -15.96
CA LEU A 93 32.63 -0.81 -15.23
C LEU A 93 34.11 -0.56 -14.91
N TRP A 94 34.83 -1.60 -14.52
CA TRP A 94 36.26 -1.52 -14.23
C TRP A 94 37.09 -1.19 -15.48
N GLN A 95 36.75 -1.74 -16.66
CA GLN A 95 37.37 -1.34 -17.92
C GLN A 95 37.16 0.16 -18.22
N MET A 96 35.98 0.70 -17.94
CA MET A 96 35.72 2.14 -18.11
C MET A 96 36.54 2.99 -17.13
N VAL A 97 36.72 2.52 -15.89
CA VAL A 97 37.59 3.16 -14.91
C VAL A 97 39.04 3.13 -15.39
N GLU A 98 39.55 1.99 -15.86
CA GLU A 98 40.92 1.86 -16.40
C GLU A 98 41.18 2.76 -17.60
N GLU A 99 40.20 2.93 -18.49
CA GLU A 99 40.31 3.86 -19.61
C GLU A 99 40.35 5.31 -19.12
N SER A 100 39.49 5.67 -18.16
CA SER A 100 39.45 7.00 -17.57
C SER A 100 40.74 7.33 -16.81
N THR A 101 41.29 6.39 -16.04
CA THR A 101 42.55 6.58 -15.32
C THR A 101 43.73 6.70 -16.29
N ARG A 102 43.73 5.95 -17.41
CA ARG A 102 44.72 6.11 -18.48
C ARG A 102 44.66 7.49 -19.12
N GLN A 103 43.46 8.03 -19.38
CA GLN A 103 43.29 9.39 -19.90
C GLN A 103 43.80 10.46 -18.92
N LEU A 104 43.69 10.20 -17.61
CA LEU A 104 44.26 11.04 -16.56
C LEU A 104 45.76 10.82 -16.35
N GLY A 105 46.40 9.91 -17.10
CA GLY A 105 47.82 9.59 -17.00
C GLY A 105 48.20 8.81 -15.73
N TRP A 106 47.23 8.18 -15.06
CA TRP A 106 47.48 7.35 -13.89
C TRP A 106 48.00 5.97 -14.32
N ALA A 107 48.89 5.39 -13.53
CA ALA A 107 49.34 4.01 -13.76
C ALA A 107 48.17 3.02 -13.54
N GLN A 108 48.25 1.83 -14.15
CA GLN A 108 47.29 0.75 -13.84
C GLN A 108 47.36 0.41 -12.36
N GLU A 109 46.28 0.73 -11.66
CA GLU A 109 46.20 0.73 -10.21
C GLU A 109 45.00 -0.10 -9.76
N SER A 110 45.11 -0.75 -8.59
CA SER A 110 43.99 -1.48 -8.00
C SER A 110 42.85 -0.54 -7.63
N GLU A 111 41.65 -1.09 -7.43
CA GLU A 111 40.45 -0.34 -6.99
C GLU A 111 40.74 0.57 -5.79
N ASP A 112 41.39 0.05 -4.74
CA ASP A 112 41.75 0.81 -3.55
C ASP A 112 42.69 1.98 -3.85
N ALA A 113 43.64 1.81 -4.77
CA ALA A 113 44.59 2.85 -5.14
C ALA A 113 43.91 3.97 -5.94
N VAL A 114 42.96 3.64 -6.82
CA VAL A 114 42.12 4.61 -7.53
C VAL A 114 41.26 5.39 -6.53
N LEU A 115 40.61 4.70 -5.58
CA LEU A 115 39.77 5.33 -4.56
C LEU A 115 40.55 6.33 -3.69
N GLN A 116 41.78 6.00 -3.29
CA GLN A 116 42.62 6.90 -2.50
C GLN A 116 43.05 8.16 -3.25
N ARG A 117 43.12 8.11 -4.58
CA ARG A 117 43.48 9.26 -5.41
C ARG A 117 42.31 10.15 -5.79
N LEU A 118 41.09 9.62 -5.73
CA LEU A 118 39.91 10.42 -6.02
C LEU A 118 39.79 11.57 -5.01
N PRO A 119 39.63 12.82 -5.48
CA PRO A 119 39.41 13.96 -4.59
C PRO A 119 38.18 13.73 -3.71
N GLY A 120 38.16 14.34 -2.52
CA GLY A 120 36.99 14.29 -1.63
C GLY A 120 35.71 14.81 -2.31
N SER A 121 34.55 14.42 -1.78
CA SER A 121 33.23 14.72 -2.35
C SER A 121 33.02 16.21 -2.66
N LEU A 122 33.49 17.10 -1.78
CA LEU A 122 33.36 18.55 -1.94
C LEU A 122 34.17 19.06 -3.15
N VAL A 123 35.39 18.56 -3.34
CA VAL A 123 36.24 18.91 -4.50
C VAL A 123 35.63 18.38 -5.80
N ARG A 124 35.09 17.15 -5.80
CA ARG A 124 34.37 16.60 -6.96
C ARG A 124 33.14 17.44 -7.33
N SER A 125 32.41 17.94 -6.33
CA SER A 125 31.27 18.86 -6.59
C SER A 125 31.72 20.18 -7.22
N ALA A 126 32.85 20.72 -6.77
CA ALA A 126 33.42 21.95 -7.32
C ALA A 126 33.88 21.75 -8.77
N ILE A 127 34.53 20.62 -9.07
CA ILE A 127 34.93 20.23 -10.43
C ILE A 127 33.70 20.11 -11.34
N ASN A 128 32.64 19.41 -10.91
CA ASN A 128 31.41 19.29 -11.68
C ASN A 128 30.74 20.65 -11.96
N ASN A 129 30.76 21.56 -10.98
CA ASN A 129 30.26 22.92 -11.17
C ASN A 129 31.11 23.71 -12.18
N LEU A 130 32.44 23.54 -12.17
CA LEU A 130 33.33 24.16 -13.15
C LEU A 130 33.09 23.63 -14.57
N ILE A 131 32.92 22.31 -14.73
CA ILE A 131 32.61 21.68 -16.03
C ILE A 131 31.31 22.26 -16.58
N ARG A 132 30.24 22.27 -15.79
CA ARG A 132 28.94 22.84 -16.21
C ARG A 132 29.03 24.32 -16.55
N ARG A 133 29.78 25.10 -15.78
CA ARG A 133 30.00 26.52 -16.07
C ARG A 133 30.79 26.71 -17.37
N HIS A 134 31.80 25.88 -17.62
CA HIS A 134 32.56 25.93 -18.85
C HIS A 134 31.69 25.63 -20.07
N GLU A 135 30.87 24.59 -20.03
CA GLU A 135 29.93 24.26 -21.11
C GLU A 135 28.96 25.42 -21.38
N ALA A 136 28.38 26.00 -20.32
CA ALA A 136 27.49 27.16 -20.44
C ALA A 136 28.20 28.38 -21.06
N LEU A 137 29.44 28.66 -20.64
CA LEU A 137 30.23 29.78 -21.17
C LEU A 137 30.65 29.53 -22.62
N ALA A 138 31.03 28.30 -22.98
CA ALA A 138 31.38 27.95 -24.35
C ALA A 138 30.18 28.10 -25.29
N HIS A 139 29.00 27.64 -24.88
CA HIS A 139 27.77 27.86 -25.62
C HIS A 139 27.40 29.35 -25.74
N ALA A 140 27.53 30.12 -24.65
CA ALA A 140 27.28 31.55 -24.68
C ALA A 140 28.24 32.29 -25.61
N LEU A 141 29.52 31.91 -25.64
CA LEU A 141 30.52 32.48 -26.55
C LEU A 141 30.17 32.18 -28.01
N LEU A 142 29.89 30.92 -28.35
CA LEU A 142 29.49 30.53 -29.71
C LEU A 142 28.25 31.32 -30.18
N THR A 143 27.23 31.42 -29.33
CA THR A 143 26.01 32.19 -29.64
C THR A 143 26.32 33.68 -29.82
N ALA A 144 27.20 34.25 -28.98
CA ALA A 144 27.61 35.64 -29.08
C ALA A 144 28.38 35.91 -30.38
N GLU A 145 29.29 35.02 -30.77
CA GLU A 145 30.06 35.10 -32.03
C GLU A 145 29.16 35.04 -33.26
N GLU A 146 28.23 34.08 -33.32
CA GLU A 146 27.23 34.00 -34.40
C GLU A 146 26.41 35.28 -34.51
N SER A 147 25.96 35.79 -33.36
CA SER A 147 25.15 36.99 -33.29
C SER A 147 25.94 38.27 -33.63
N PHE A 148 27.25 38.29 -33.34
CA PHE A 148 28.15 39.36 -33.75
C PHE A 148 28.34 39.37 -35.26
N ASN A 149 28.66 38.20 -35.84
CA ASN A 149 28.85 38.05 -37.28
C ASN A 149 27.59 38.46 -38.06
N SER A 150 26.41 38.02 -37.62
CA SER A 150 25.13 38.41 -38.24
C SER A 150 24.91 39.93 -38.23
N ARG A 151 25.22 40.60 -37.11
CA ARG A 151 25.08 42.06 -37.01
C ARG A 151 26.17 42.80 -37.79
N GLU A 152 27.37 42.24 -37.89
CA GLU A 152 28.43 42.80 -38.73
C GLU A 152 28.04 42.75 -40.21
N GLU A 153 27.42 41.65 -40.66
CA GLU A 153 26.85 41.52 -42.00
C GLU A 153 25.72 42.52 -42.24
N GLU A 154 24.81 42.68 -41.28
CA GLU A 154 23.72 43.67 -41.35
C GLU A 154 24.27 45.10 -41.45
N VAL A 155 25.29 45.44 -40.65
CA VAL A 155 25.96 46.75 -40.73
C VAL A 155 26.65 46.95 -42.08
N LYS A 156 27.26 45.92 -42.66
CA LYS A 156 27.85 45.99 -44.01
C LYS A 156 26.77 46.25 -45.06
N LEU A 157 25.62 45.59 -44.97
CA LEU A 157 24.48 45.82 -45.86
C LEU A 157 23.94 47.25 -45.74
N ILE A 158 23.69 47.72 -44.51
CA ILE A 158 23.21 49.09 -44.25
C ILE A 158 24.21 50.12 -44.77
N ASN A 159 25.52 49.92 -44.57
CA ASN A 159 26.53 50.83 -45.10
C ASN A 159 26.57 50.84 -46.64
N ALA A 160 26.36 49.69 -47.28
CA ALA A 160 26.25 49.61 -48.74
C ALA A 160 25.00 50.34 -49.25
N GLU A 161 23.86 50.21 -48.55
CA GLU A 161 22.63 50.95 -48.83
C GLU A 161 22.84 52.46 -48.66
N ILE A 162 23.46 52.90 -47.56
CA ILE A 162 23.78 54.32 -47.30
C ILE A 162 24.69 54.88 -48.40
N ALA A 163 25.71 54.12 -48.83
CA ALA A 163 26.61 54.55 -49.90
C ALA A 163 25.92 54.61 -51.27
N ALA A 164 24.86 53.83 -51.50
CA ALA A 164 24.05 53.86 -52.70
C ALA A 164 23.03 55.01 -52.73
N LEU A 165 22.77 55.66 -51.60
CA LEU A 165 21.88 56.83 -51.54
C LEU A 165 22.58 58.07 -52.14
N PRO A 166 21.89 58.84 -53.00
CA PRO A 166 22.45 60.06 -53.55
C PRO A 166 22.66 61.11 -52.46
N VAL A 167 23.85 61.74 -52.43
CA VAL A 167 24.15 62.86 -51.53
C VAL A 167 23.38 64.10 -51.99
N THR A 168 22.14 64.22 -51.53
CA THR A 168 21.37 65.45 -51.60
C THR A 168 21.80 66.38 -50.46
N GLN A 169 22.28 67.58 -50.79
CA GLN A 169 22.56 68.61 -49.78
C GLN A 169 21.25 68.96 -49.06
N THR A 170 21.18 68.58 -47.77
CA THR A 170 20.02 68.82 -46.93
C THR A 170 19.85 70.32 -46.71
N PRO A 171 18.71 70.93 -47.10
CA PRO A 171 18.50 72.37 -46.93
C PRO A 171 18.57 72.77 -45.45
N VAL A 172 19.22 73.90 -45.15
CA VAL A 172 19.39 74.41 -43.77
C VAL A 172 18.06 74.65 -43.04
N THR A 173 16.97 74.89 -43.80
CA THR A 173 15.61 74.98 -43.28
C THR A 173 15.11 73.68 -42.64
N LEU A 174 15.59 72.53 -43.10
CA LEU A 174 15.28 71.21 -42.57
C LEU A 174 16.04 70.93 -41.26
N ILE A 175 17.24 71.49 -41.11
CA ILE A 175 18.06 71.40 -39.88
C ILE A 175 17.45 72.26 -38.77
N ASP A 176 17.00 73.48 -39.09
CA ASP A 176 16.29 74.34 -38.14
C ASP A 176 14.90 73.81 -37.78
N ALA A 177 14.20 73.20 -38.73
CA ALA A 177 12.94 72.48 -38.45
C ALA A 177 13.17 71.26 -37.55
N LEU A 178 14.27 70.52 -37.74
CA LEU A 178 14.67 69.39 -36.90
C LEU A 178 15.06 69.85 -35.48
N ALA A 179 15.74 70.99 -35.34
CA ALA A 179 16.10 71.56 -34.04
C ALA A 179 14.87 72.07 -33.26
N LYS A 180 13.90 72.68 -33.95
CA LYS A 180 12.61 73.07 -33.36
C LYS A 180 11.75 71.85 -32.99
N ALA A 181 11.75 70.80 -33.81
CA ALA A 181 11.07 69.53 -33.50
C ALA A 181 11.73 68.79 -32.32
N ARG A 182 13.07 68.83 -32.19
CA ARG A 182 13.80 68.27 -31.05
C ARG A 182 13.53 69.01 -29.73
N ASN A 183 13.34 70.32 -29.77
CA ASN A 183 13.02 71.13 -28.58
C ASN A 183 11.57 70.98 -28.09
N LEU A 184 10.66 70.46 -28.92
CA LEU A 184 9.30 70.12 -28.50
C LEU A 184 9.22 68.77 -27.80
N GLY A 185 10.26 67.93 -27.90
CA GLY A 185 10.19 66.52 -27.46
C GLY A 185 9.20 65.72 -28.31
N ASP A 186 9.36 64.39 -28.37
CA ASP A 186 8.34 63.55 -28.99
C ASP A 186 7.21 63.30 -27.98
N VAL A 187 6.50 64.37 -27.64
CA VAL A 187 5.36 64.36 -26.70
C VAL A 187 4.30 63.38 -27.19
N THR A 188 4.09 63.30 -28.50
CA THR A 188 3.21 62.32 -29.14
C THR A 188 3.65 60.88 -28.89
N SER A 189 4.93 60.54 -29.05
CA SER A 189 5.41 59.19 -28.71
C SER A 189 5.42 58.94 -27.20
N GLN A 190 5.61 59.94 -26.35
CA GLN A 190 5.51 59.80 -24.90
C GLN A 190 4.06 59.56 -24.44
N GLU A 191 3.09 60.32 -24.93
CA GLU A 191 1.65 60.09 -24.72
C GLU A 191 1.26 58.68 -25.19
N GLN A 192 1.67 58.28 -26.40
CA GLN A 192 1.37 56.95 -26.93
C GLN A 192 2.01 55.83 -26.10
N ARG A 193 3.19 56.06 -25.52
CA ARG A 193 3.83 55.12 -24.58
C ARG A 193 3.04 55.02 -23.28
N PHE A 194 2.62 56.13 -22.68
CA PHE A 194 1.80 56.12 -21.48
C PHE A 194 0.44 55.46 -21.73
N GLU A 195 -0.22 55.75 -22.85
CA GLU A 195 -1.49 55.12 -23.22
C GLU A 195 -1.34 53.61 -23.46
N THR A 196 -0.26 53.19 -24.14
CA THR A 196 0.05 51.77 -24.32
C THR A 196 0.35 51.08 -22.99
N GLN A 197 1.08 51.75 -22.08
CA GLN A 197 1.41 51.24 -20.76
C GLN A 197 0.16 51.09 -19.89
N VAL A 198 -0.69 52.12 -19.80
CA VAL A 198 -1.97 52.08 -19.08
C VAL A 198 -2.89 51.00 -19.68
N GLY A 199 -2.98 50.90 -21.00
CA GLY A 199 -3.75 49.86 -21.67
C GLY A 199 -3.22 48.45 -21.37
N ARG A 200 -1.90 48.26 -21.28
CA ARG A 200 -1.29 47.00 -20.87
C ARG A 200 -1.59 46.67 -19.41
N LEU A 201 -1.47 47.64 -18.50
CA LEU A 201 -1.73 47.45 -17.08
C LEU A 201 -3.21 47.17 -16.79
N LYS A 202 -4.14 47.84 -17.50
CA LYS A 202 -5.57 47.53 -17.43
C LYS A 202 -5.86 46.07 -17.81
N ARG A 203 -5.33 45.61 -18.96
CA ARG A 203 -5.47 44.20 -19.36
C ARG A 203 -4.84 43.23 -18.35
N GLY A 204 -3.72 43.63 -17.74
CA GLY A 204 -3.08 42.85 -16.68
C GLY A 204 -3.95 42.75 -15.43
N LEU A 205 -4.58 43.84 -15.01
CA LEU A 205 -5.53 43.87 -13.91
C LEU A 205 -6.76 43.00 -14.21
N ASP A 206 -7.35 43.15 -15.40
CA ASP A 206 -8.51 42.33 -15.83
C ASP A 206 -8.16 40.83 -15.81
N ALA A 207 -6.96 40.46 -16.28
CA ALA A 207 -6.48 39.09 -16.25
C ALA A 207 -6.29 38.57 -14.81
N ALA A 208 -5.72 39.38 -13.92
CA ALA A 208 -5.54 39.03 -12.52
C ALA A 208 -6.88 38.89 -11.78
N GLU A 209 -7.87 39.72 -12.09
CA GLU A 209 -9.21 39.63 -11.49
C GLU A 209 -9.94 38.33 -11.88
N ILE A 210 -9.67 37.79 -13.06
CA ILE A 210 -10.20 36.49 -13.50
C ILE A 210 -9.64 35.35 -12.65
N GLU A 211 -8.37 35.43 -12.21
CA GLU A 211 -7.72 34.39 -11.39
C GLU A 211 -8.38 34.22 -10.01
N LEU A 212 -9.04 35.26 -9.48
CA LEU A 212 -9.76 35.19 -8.20
C LEU A 212 -11.05 34.34 -8.27
N GLY A 213 -11.57 34.07 -9.48
CA GLY A 213 -12.73 33.24 -9.71
C GLY A 213 -13.99 33.71 -8.97
N SER A 214 -14.71 32.77 -8.34
CA SER A 214 -15.95 33.04 -7.61
C SER A 214 -15.77 33.82 -6.31
N TRP A 215 -14.53 34.03 -5.84
CA TRP A 215 -14.22 34.70 -4.59
C TRP A 215 -13.61 36.10 -4.82
N ASN A 216 -14.26 36.87 -5.70
CA ASN A 216 -13.92 38.26 -5.99
C ASN A 216 -15.00 39.22 -5.46
N PRO A 217 -14.86 39.80 -4.25
CA PRO A 217 -15.78 40.80 -3.71
C PRO A 217 -15.56 42.22 -4.26
N GLY A 218 -14.70 42.38 -5.28
CA GLY A 218 -14.26 43.67 -5.81
C GLY A 218 -13.11 44.30 -5.02
N MET A 219 -12.44 45.29 -5.60
CA MET A 219 -11.22 45.91 -5.07
C MET A 219 -11.32 46.42 -3.62
N ASP A 220 -12.39 47.13 -3.29
CA ASP A 220 -12.62 47.63 -1.92
C ASP A 220 -12.89 46.49 -0.92
N GLY A 221 -13.52 45.40 -1.38
CA GLY A 221 -13.70 44.19 -0.59
C GLY A 221 -12.37 43.48 -0.35
N LEU A 222 -11.57 43.28 -1.41
CA LEU A 222 -10.27 42.62 -1.34
C LEU A 222 -9.31 43.30 -0.35
N ARG A 223 -9.29 44.64 -0.31
CA ARG A 223 -8.48 45.41 0.65
C ARG A 223 -8.92 45.24 2.10
N LYS A 224 -10.21 45.03 2.36
CA LYS A 224 -10.79 44.87 3.70
C LYS A 224 -10.75 43.43 4.21
N LEU A 225 -10.63 42.45 3.32
CA LEU A 225 -10.48 41.04 3.71
C LEU A 225 -9.16 40.80 4.45
N LEU A 226 -9.26 40.19 5.63
CA LEU A 226 -8.14 39.70 6.41
C LEU A 226 -8.14 38.16 6.41
N PRO A 227 -7.54 37.53 5.38
CA PRO A 227 -7.42 36.08 5.36
C PRO A 227 -6.40 35.59 6.42
N PRO A 228 -6.57 34.36 6.97
CA PRO A 228 -5.68 33.78 7.99
C PRO A 228 -4.20 33.86 7.62
N ALA A 229 -3.24 34.00 8.53
CA ALA A 229 -1.83 34.13 8.11
C ALA A 229 -1.35 32.93 7.26
N GLN A 230 -0.40 33.16 6.35
CA GLN A 230 0.13 32.10 5.48
C GLN A 230 0.77 30.97 6.29
N ASP A 231 1.53 31.31 7.34
CA ASP A 231 2.14 30.32 8.25
C ASP A 231 1.09 29.48 8.98
N GLU A 232 0.00 30.11 9.44
CA GLU A 232 -1.12 29.39 10.08
C GLU A 232 -1.83 28.45 9.10
N THR A 233 -2.05 28.92 7.86
CA THR A 233 -2.68 28.13 6.79
C THR A 233 -1.80 26.93 6.43
N ASN A 234 -0.49 27.14 6.29
CA ASN A 234 0.48 26.07 6.03
C ASN A 234 0.55 25.07 7.17
N ALA A 235 0.48 25.52 8.43
CA ALA A 235 0.43 24.65 9.59
C ALA A 235 -0.85 23.78 9.59
N LEU A 236 -2.00 24.35 9.20
CA LEU A 236 -3.25 23.60 9.04
C LEU A 236 -3.18 22.60 7.89
N ILE A 237 -2.66 22.99 6.72
CA ILE A 237 -2.47 22.10 5.57
C ILE A 237 -1.58 20.92 5.95
N LYS A 238 -0.45 21.19 6.61
CA LYS A 238 0.47 20.16 7.08
C LYS A 238 -0.21 19.23 8.07
N ARG A 239 -0.90 19.77 9.09
CA ARG A 239 -1.61 18.98 10.09
C ARG A 239 -2.68 18.08 9.45
N ARG A 240 -3.43 18.59 8.48
CA ARG A 240 -4.42 17.83 7.73
C ARG A 240 -3.75 16.69 6.95
N GLY A 241 -2.66 16.97 6.24
CA GLY A 241 -1.88 15.96 5.52
C GLY A 241 -1.30 14.87 6.44
N ASP A 242 -0.74 15.25 7.59
CA ASP A 242 -0.22 14.30 8.59
C ASP A 242 -1.34 13.38 9.14
N LEU A 243 -2.55 13.92 9.35
CA LEU A 243 -3.72 13.14 9.77
C LEU A 243 -4.23 12.21 8.66
N GLU A 244 -4.30 12.66 7.41
CA GLU A 244 -4.70 11.83 6.26
C GLU A 244 -3.72 10.67 6.05
N LEU A 245 -2.42 10.92 6.15
CA LEU A 245 -1.39 9.87 6.12
C LEU A 245 -1.56 8.89 7.27
N THR A 246 -1.85 9.38 8.48
CA THR A 246 -2.10 8.53 9.65
C THR A 246 -3.33 7.65 9.45
N VAL A 247 -4.42 8.20 8.91
CA VAL A 247 -5.64 7.44 8.57
C VAL A 247 -5.35 6.37 7.51
N SER A 248 -4.61 6.70 6.45
CA SER A 248 -4.21 5.73 5.43
C SER A 248 -3.41 4.58 6.04
N ASN A 249 -2.38 4.90 6.84
CA ASN A 249 -1.55 3.89 7.50
C ASN A 249 -2.35 2.99 8.46
N ILE A 250 -3.31 3.55 9.21
CA ILE A 250 -4.16 2.74 10.10
C ILE A 250 -5.06 1.81 9.27
N ASN A 251 -5.62 2.28 8.15
CA ASN A 251 -6.42 1.43 7.27
C ASN A 251 -5.61 0.25 6.70
N ASP A 252 -4.37 0.48 6.30
CA ASP A 252 -3.48 -0.59 5.82
C ASP A 252 -3.24 -1.63 6.92
N ARG A 253 -2.99 -1.19 8.16
CA ARG A 253 -2.82 -2.08 9.33
C ARG A 253 -4.09 -2.85 9.69
N ILE A 254 -5.26 -2.23 9.54
CA ILE A 254 -6.56 -2.90 9.71
C ILE A 254 -6.73 -4.01 8.66
N ALA A 255 -6.39 -3.72 7.39
CA ALA A 255 -6.48 -4.70 6.32
C ALA A 255 -5.53 -5.89 6.55
N GLU A 256 -4.29 -5.62 6.98
CA GLU A 256 -3.31 -6.63 7.34
C GLU A 256 -3.80 -7.50 8.50
N ALA A 257 -4.24 -6.89 9.61
CA ALA A 257 -4.77 -7.63 10.77
C ALA A 257 -5.99 -8.49 10.41
N LYS A 258 -6.91 -7.99 9.58
CA LYS A 258 -8.05 -8.77 9.08
C LYS A 258 -7.61 -9.98 8.25
N SER A 259 -6.62 -9.82 7.39
CA SER A 259 -6.04 -10.91 6.60
C SER A 259 -5.37 -11.97 7.49
N GLU A 260 -4.61 -11.55 8.50
CA GLU A 260 -3.97 -12.46 9.45
C GLU A 260 -5.00 -13.23 10.29
N ILE A 261 -6.05 -12.57 10.76
CA ILE A 261 -7.15 -13.23 11.48
C ILE A 261 -7.79 -14.31 10.61
N GLN A 262 -8.13 -14.01 9.35
CA GLN A 262 -8.71 -15.00 8.43
C GLN A 262 -7.81 -16.20 8.19
N LYS A 263 -6.50 -15.97 8.03
CA LYS A 263 -5.51 -17.07 7.90
C LYS A 263 -5.47 -17.92 9.15
N LEU A 264 -5.48 -17.30 10.33
CA LEU A 264 -5.40 -18.00 11.60
C LEU A 264 -6.70 -18.75 11.92
N GLU A 265 -7.87 -18.22 11.55
CA GLU A 265 -9.15 -18.92 11.63
C GLU A 265 -9.15 -20.20 10.77
N LEU A 266 -8.61 -20.12 9.56
CA LEU A 266 -8.45 -21.28 8.69
C LEU A 266 -7.48 -22.30 9.30
N GLU A 267 -6.34 -21.84 9.81
CA GLU A 267 -5.35 -22.68 10.49
C GLU A 267 -5.96 -23.39 11.70
N ILE A 268 -6.73 -22.68 12.54
CA ILE A 268 -7.45 -23.25 13.67
C ILE A 268 -8.46 -24.32 13.21
N SER A 269 -9.20 -24.05 12.13
CA SER A 269 -10.17 -25.02 11.58
C SER A 269 -9.47 -26.28 11.07
N GLN A 270 -8.38 -26.13 10.32
CA GLN A 270 -7.58 -27.24 9.80
C GLN A 270 -6.95 -28.03 10.94
N PHE A 271 -6.41 -27.35 11.95
CA PHE A 271 -5.82 -27.97 13.13
C PHE A 271 -6.84 -28.83 13.89
N LYS A 272 -8.05 -28.29 14.13
CA LYS A 272 -9.14 -29.04 14.76
C LYS A 272 -9.54 -30.27 13.94
N SER A 273 -9.65 -30.13 12.62
CA SER A 273 -10.01 -31.24 11.72
C SER A 273 -8.94 -32.32 11.61
N ALA A 274 -7.65 -31.96 11.67
CA ALA A 274 -6.57 -32.92 11.56
C ALA A 274 -6.34 -33.66 12.89
N HIS A 275 -6.26 -32.90 13.98
CA HIS A 275 -5.76 -33.42 15.26
C HIS A 275 -6.87 -33.87 16.21
N HIS A 276 -8.12 -33.41 16.03
CA HIS A 276 -9.23 -33.66 16.96
C HIS A 276 -8.80 -33.48 18.43
N PRO A 277 -8.26 -32.30 18.80
CA PRO A 277 -7.76 -32.06 20.14
C PRO A 277 -8.91 -32.18 21.14
N VAL A 278 -8.63 -32.76 22.31
CA VAL A 278 -9.59 -32.84 23.42
C VAL A 278 -9.24 -31.75 24.41
N THR A 279 -10.16 -30.81 24.64
CA THR A 279 -9.93 -29.69 25.56
C THR A 279 -10.41 -30.01 26.98
N LEU A 280 -9.88 -29.31 27.97
CA LEU A 280 -10.38 -29.35 29.35
C LEU A 280 -11.89 -29.06 29.43
N ALA A 281 -12.39 -28.14 28.60
CA ALA A 281 -13.79 -27.79 28.56
C ALA A 281 -14.68 -28.95 28.09
N ASP A 282 -14.18 -29.79 27.17
CA ASP A 282 -14.90 -30.99 26.72
C ASP A 282 -15.02 -32.00 27.87
N VAL A 283 -13.93 -32.24 28.60
CA VAL A 283 -13.92 -33.14 29.78
C VAL A 283 -14.84 -32.61 30.89
N GLN A 284 -14.79 -31.31 31.16
CA GLN A 284 -15.65 -30.69 32.18
C GLN A 284 -17.14 -30.78 31.81
N ARG A 285 -17.51 -30.67 30.53
CA ARG A 285 -18.90 -30.79 30.07
C ARG A 285 -19.48 -32.17 30.36
N VAL A 286 -18.76 -33.22 30.01
CA VAL A 286 -19.17 -34.61 30.27
C VAL A 286 -19.22 -34.87 31.79
N ARG A 287 -18.24 -34.38 32.55
CA ARG A 287 -18.27 -34.46 34.02
C ARG A 287 -19.45 -33.73 34.64
N THR A 288 -19.84 -32.58 34.11
CA THR A 288 -20.99 -31.82 34.59
C THR A 288 -22.31 -32.56 34.29
N SER A 289 -22.43 -33.17 33.10
CA SER A 289 -23.56 -34.05 32.74
C SER A 289 -23.66 -35.22 33.72
N ARG A 290 -22.57 -35.97 33.89
CA ARG A 290 -22.44 -37.07 34.85
C ARG A 290 -22.83 -36.65 36.27
N ASP A 291 -22.29 -35.54 36.75
CA ASP A 291 -22.52 -35.07 38.11
C ASP A 291 -23.97 -34.63 38.30
N SER A 292 -24.62 -34.06 37.28
CA SER A 292 -26.04 -33.70 37.32
C SER A 292 -26.94 -34.94 37.44
N ILE A 293 -26.67 -36.01 36.68
CA ILE A 293 -27.40 -37.27 36.76
C ILE A 293 -27.21 -37.90 38.14
N TRP A 294 -25.99 -37.87 38.67
CA TRP A 294 -25.71 -38.38 40.00
C TRP A 294 -26.44 -37.63 41.11
N GLN A 295 -26.52 -36.29 41.00
CA GLN A 295 -27.28 -35.48 41.95
C GLN A 295 -28.77 -35.79 41.88
N ALA A 296 -29.35 -35.95 40.67
CA ALA A 296 -30.75 -36.32 40.49
C ALA A 296 -31.08 -37.69 41.13
N ILE A 297 -30.17 -38.66 41.04
CA ILE A 297 -30.29 -39.96 41.74
C ILE A 297 -30.22 -39.76 43.25
N LYS A 298 -29.27 -38.97 43.76
CA LYS A 298 -29.07 -38.75 45.20
C LYS A 298 -30.26 -38.11 45.89
N ILE A 299 -30.92 -37.15 45.24
CA ILE A 299 -32.08 -36.44 45.79
C ILE A 299 -33.40 -37.19 45.54
N GLY A 300 -33.35 -38.34 44.85
CA GLY A 300 -34.51 -39.19 44.58
C GLY A 300 -35.43 -38.68 43.47
N GLU A 301 -34.97 -37.73 42.64
CA GLU A 301 -35.72 -37.19 41.50
C GLU A 301 -35.83 -38.22 40.36
N VAL A 302 -34.80 -39.05 40.20
CA VAL A 302 -34.79 -40.17 39.24
C VAL A 302 -34.42 -41.46 39.97
N LYS A 303 -35.10 -42.57 39.65
CA LYS A 303 -34.80 -43.86 40.26
C LYS A 303 -33.48 -44.41 39.73
N LEU A 304 -32.71 -45.05 40.60
CA LEU A 304 -31.39 -45.61 40.28
C LEU A 304 -31.44 -46.57 39.07
N ASN A 305 -32.43 -47.45 39.01
CA ASN A 305 -32.60 -48.41 37.92
C ASN A 305 -32.94 -47.76 36.56
N GLU A 306 -33.53 -46.57 36.57
CA GLU A 306 -33.88 -45.81 35.37
C GLU A 306 -32.69 -44.97 34.86
N ALA A 307 -31.83 -44.46 35.77
CA ALA A 307 -30.68 -43.62 35.42
C ALA A 307 -29.33 -44.35 35.33
N ALA A 308 -29.20 -45.57 35.86
CA ALA A 308 -27.91 -46.29 35.97
C ALA A 308 -27.18 -46.43 34.63
N ILE A 309 -27.86 -46.85 33.57
CA ILE A 309 -27.26 -47.05 32.24
C ILE A 309 -26.72 -45.74 31.67
N GLY A 310 -27.48 -44.64 31.82
CA GLY A 310 -27.05 -43.32 31.36
C GLY A 310 -25.89 -42.76 32.17
N TYR A 311 -25.91 -42.96 33.49
CA TYR A 311 -24.83 -42.55 34.39
C TYR A 311 -23.52 -43.32 34.12
N GLU A 312 -23.58 -44.64 33.98
CA GLU A 312 -22.41 -45.48 33.67
C GLU A 312 -21.77 -45.09 32.32
N LYS A 313 -22.60 -44.76 31.32
CA LYS A 313 -22.15 -44.24 30.03
C LYS A 313 -21.37 -42.94 30.18
N GLU A 314 -21.90 -41.97 30.93
CA GLU A 314 -21.26 -40.66 31.16
C GLU A 314 -19.97 -40.77 32.01
N VAL A 315 -19.90 -41.75 32.92
CA VAL A 315 -18.65 -42.10 33.64
C VAL A 315 -17.59 -42.60 32.64
N ALA A 316 -17.94 -43.61 31.83
CA ALA A 316 -17.02 -44.19 30.85
C ALA A 316 -16.58 -43.16 29.80
N GLU A 317 -17.49 -42.30 29.33
CA GLU A 317 -17.19 -41.22 28.40
C GLU A 317 -16.27 -40.15 29.01
N SER A 318 -16.47 -39.77 30.28
CA SER A 318 -15.58 -38.84 31.00
C SER A 318 -14.16 -39.40 31.12
N ASP A 319 -14.03 -40.69 31.43
CA ASP A 319 -12.73 -41.34 31.62
C ASP A 319 -11.98 -41.47 30.29
N VAL A 320 -12.65 -41.97 29.24
CA VAL A 320 -12.09 -42.03 27.87
C VAL A 320 -11.65 -40.66 27.38
N LEU A 321 -12.42 -39.61 27.68
CA LEU A 321 -12.08 -38.25 27.27
C LEU A 321 -10.90 -37.68 28.07
N SER A 322 -10.79 -38.04 29.35
CA SER A 322 -9.66 -37.67 30.21
C SER A 322 -8.36 -38.32 29.73
N ASP A 323 -8.40 -39.60 29.34
CA ASP A 323 -7.24 -40.32 28.80
C ASP A 323 -6.83 -39.76 27.44
N LYS A 324 -7.79 -39.54 26.54
CA LYS A 324 -7.52 -38.89 25.25
C LYS A 324 -6.94 -37.49 25.38
N ARG A 325 -7.33 -36.74 26.42
CA ARG A 325 -6.74 -35.43 26.71
C ARG A 325 -5.30 -35.56 27.17
N HIS A 326 -4.98 -36.58 27.96
CA HIS A 326 -3.60 -36.85 28.34
C HIS A 326 -2.74 -37.19 27.11
N ASP A 327 -3.25 -38.07 26.25
CA ASP A 327 -2.55 -38.47 25.02
C ASP A 327 -2.39 -37.31 24.02
N LYS A 328 -3.34 -36.35 24.03
CA LYS A 328 -3.37 -35.19 23.12
C LYS A 328 -3.05 -33.86 23.78
N ALA A 329 -2.31 -33.88 24.90
CA ALA A 329 -2.02 -32.67 25.67
C ALA A 329 -1.21 -31.64 24.86
N GLN A 330 -0.34 -32.11 23.95
CA GLN A 330 0.45 -31.25 23.07
C GLN A 330 -0.43 -30.54 22.04
N GLU A 331 -1.42 -31.24 21.47
CA GLU A 331 -2.38 -30.68 20.53
C GLU A 331 -3.36 -29.71 21.20
N GLU A 332 -3.77 -29.97 22.44
CA GLU A 332 -4.54 -29.01 23.26
C GLU A 332 -3.75 -27.71 23.45
N THR A 333 -2.47 -27.83 23.83
CA THR A 333 -1.58 -26.68 24.02
C THR A 333 -1.37 -25.90 22.72
N GLY A 334 -1.18 -26.61 21.59
CA GLY A 334 -1.07 -26.01 20.27
C GLY A 334 -2.33 -25.25 19.86
N LEU A 335 -3.50 -25.84 20.06
CA LEU A 335 -4.78 -25.18 19.80
C LEU A 335 -4.95 -23.92 20.67
N GLN A 336 -4.60 -23.99 21.96
CA GLN A 336 -4.70 -22.84 22.86
C GLN A 336 -3.78 -21.70 22.40
N ALA A 337 -2.55 -22.01 21.98
CA ALA A 337 -1.62 -20.99 21.48
C ALA A 337 -2.15 -20.28 20.21
N LEU A 338 -2.82 -21.01 19.31
CA LEU A 338 -3.47 -20.44 18.14
C LEU A 338 -4.66 -19.55 18.52
N LEU A 339 -5.50 -19.99 19.47
CA LEU A 339 -6.63 -19.20 19.98
C LEU A 339 -6.16 -17.92 20.68
N ASP A 340 -5.13 -17.99 21.52
CA ASP A 340 -4.55 -16.82 22.20
C ASP A 340 -3.97 -15.83 21.19
N ARG A 341 -3.35 -16.32 20.11
CA ARG A 341 -2.86 -15.47 19.01
C ARG A 341 -4.01 -14.78 18.29
N MET A 342 -5.11 -15.49 18.04
CA MET A 342 -6.31 -14.94 17.39
C MET A 342 -6.94 -13.86 18.27
N GLU A 343 -7.08 -14.11 19.57
CA GLU A 343 -7.60 -13.13 20.51
C GLU A 343 -6.75 -11.86 20.55
N ARG A 344 -5.41 -11.99 20.60
CA ARG A 344 -4.50 -10.84 20.54
C ARG A 344 -4.68 -10.02 19.26
N LEU A 345 -4.79 -10.67 18.10
CA LEU A 345 -5.01 -9.97 16.82
C LEU A 345 -6.37 -9.27 16.78
N GLN A 346 -7.43 -9.90 17.32
CA GLN A 346 -8.76 -9.28 17.43
C GLN A 346 -8.75 -8.05 18.34
N GLN A 347 -8.04 -8.10 19.47
CA GLN A 347 -7.86 -6.94 20.35
C GLN A 347 -7.07 -5.81 19.65
N GLN A 348 -6.01 -6.14 18.90
CA GLN A 348 -5.27 -5.16 18.10
C GLN A 348 -6.13 -4.53 17.01
N LEU A 349 -6.97 -5.33 16.34
CA LEU A 349 -7.91 -4.82 15.34
C LEU A 349 -8.88 -3.81 15.95
N ALA A 350 -9.46 -4.12 17.12
CA ALA A 350 -10.36 -3.20 17.82
C ALA A 350 -9.67 -1.88 18.23
N ASP A 351 -8.41 -1.94 18.66
CA ASP A 351 -7.60 -0.73 18.95
C ASP A 351 -7.36 0.09 17.67
N PHE A 352 -7.00 -0.53 16.55
CA PHE A 352 -6.83 0.18 15.29
C PHE A 352 -8.14 0.81 14.79
N GLU A 353 -9.27 0.12 14.87
CA GLU A 353 -10.58 0.65 14.48
C GLU A 353 -11.00 1.85 15.36
N SER A 354 -10.74 1.78 16.67
CA SER A 354 -10.96 2.91 17.59
C SER A 354 -10.08 4.11 17.22
N ARG A 355 -8.78 3.89 16.96
CA ARG A 355 -7.86 4.96 16.52
C ARG A 355 -8.24 5.56 15.19
N LEU A 356 -8.71 4.74 14.24
CA LEU A 356 -9.23 5.22 12.95
C LEU A 356 -10.38 6.18 13.18
N GLN A 357 -11.38 5.76 13.99
CA GLN A 357 -12.55 6.58 14.30
C GLN A 357 -12.13 7.93 14.93
N GLN A 358 -11.20 7.92 15.88
CA GLN A 358 -10.68 9.14 16.51
C GLN A 358 -10.01 10.07 15.49
N ASN A 359 -9.12 9.56 14.63
CA ASN A 359 -8.42 10.38 13.64
C ASN A 359 -9.37 10.94 12.57
N THR A 360 -10.35 10.15 12.12
CA THR A 360 -11.40 10.61 11.20
C THR A 360 -12.27 11.70 11.82
N GLN A 361 -12.60 11.59 13.11
CA GLN A 361 -13.30 12.66 13.83
C GLN A 361 -12.47 13.94 13.90
N VAL A 362 -11.16 13.84 14.18
CA VAL A 362 -10.26 15.00 14.21
C VAL A 362 -10.16 15.67 12.83
N LEU A 363 -10.07 14.90 11.75
CA LEU A 363 -10.11 15.44 10.38
C LEU A 363 -11.42 16.18 10.11
N THR A 364 -12.55 15.55 10.45
CA THR A 364 -13.87 16.15 10.25
C THR A 364 -14.02 17.45 11.04
N SER A 365 -13.55 17.49 12.29
CA SER A 365 -13.56 18.72 13.09
C SER A 365 -12.65 19.80 12.51
N LEU A 366 -11.48 19.43 11.97
CA LEU A 366 -10.56 20.38 11.34
C LEU A 366 -11.19 21.02 10.10
N ASP A 367 -11.83 20.21 9.26
CA ASP A 367 -12.53 20.69 8.05
C ASP A 367 -13.71 21.60 8.43
N GLN A 368 -14.49 21.27 9.48
CA GLN A 368 -15.58 22.11 9.98
C GLN A 368 -15.10 23.43 10.61
N ASP A 369 -14.02 23.38 11.39
CA ASP A 369 -13.39 24.57 11.98
C ASP A 369 -12.88 25.49 10.88
N TRP A 370 -12.29 24.91 9.83
CA TRP A 370 -11.84 25.63 8.65
C TRP A 370 -13.01 26.30 7.91
N ASP A 371 -14.08 25.56 7.61
CA ASP A 371 -15.27 26.09 6.94
C ASP A 371 -15.90 27.26 7.72
N THR A 372 -15.98 27.12 9.05
CA THR A 372 -16.48 28.17 9.94
C THR A 372 -15.58 29.41 9.87
N ARG A 373 -14.27 29.21 9.89
CA ARG A 373 -13.27 30.29 9.86
C ARG A 373 -13.28 31.03 8.52
N ILE A 374 -13.32 30.31 7.40
CA ILE A 374 -13.24 30.91 6.06
C ILE A 374 -14.53 31.62 5.68
N LYS A 375 -15.68 31.11 6.16
CA LYS A 375 -16.98 31.77 6.06
C LYS A 375 -17.01 33.08 6.84
N ALA A 376 -16.43 33.14 8.03
CA ALA A 376 -16.32 34.38 8.82
C ALA A 376 -15.49 35.47 8.13
N VAL A 377 -14.54 35.06 7.27
CA VAL A 377 -13.76 35.97 6.43
C VAL A 377 -14.54 36.42 5.19
N GLY A 378 -15.62 35.74 4.81
CA GLY A 378 -16.39 36.07 3.60
C GLY A 378 -15.97 35.28 2.35
N LEU A 379 -15.21 34.20 2.55
CA LEU A 379 -14.74 33.30 1.50
C LEU A 379 -15.47 31.94 1.62
N ASP A 380 -16.80 31.98 1.66
CA ASP A 380 -17.63 30.79 1.89
C ASP A 380 -17.33 29.69 0.85
N GLY A 381 -17.26 28.44 1.31
CA GLY A 381 -16.96 27.26 0.49
C GLY A 381 -15.52 27.15 -0.04
N MET A 382 -14.58 27.99 0.39
CA MET A 382 -13.18 27.90 -0.04
C MET A 382 -12.43 26.77 0.69
N LEU A 383 -11.86 25.83 -0.07
CA LEU A 383 -11.10 24.71 0.48
C LEU A 383 -9.75 25.19 1.06
N LEU A 384 -9.31 24.55 2.15
CA LEU A 384 -8.04 24.88 2.84
C LEU A 384 -6.84 24.90 1.88
N LEU A 385 -6.77 23.96 0.94
CA LEU A 385 -5.68 23.84 -0.03
C LEU A 385 -5.66 24.98 -1.06
N GLN A 386 -6.80 25.64 -1.32
CA GLN A 386 -6.94 26.69 -2.35
C GLN A 386 -6.62 28.09 -1.84
N VAL A 387 -6.50 28.27 -0.52
CA VAL A 387 -6.39 29.59 0.13
C VAL A 387 -5.09 30.29 -0.19
N ASN A 388 -4.00 29.54 -0.28
CA ASN A 388 -2.69 30.10 -0.60
C ASN A 388 -2.65 30.59 -2.05
N ASP A 389 -3.21 29.84 -2.98
CA ASP A 389 -3.32 30.23 -4.39
C ASP A 389 -4.21 31.46 -4.53
N TRP A 390 -5.37 31.47 -3.86
CA TRP A 390 -6.26 32.63 -3.82
C TRP A 390 -5.58 33.86 -3.20
N ARG A 391 -4.77 33.69 -2.14
CA ARG A 391 -3.99 34.79 -1.55
C ARG A 391 -2.98 35.36 -2.53
N ALA A 392 -2.27 34.51 -3.25
CA ALA A 392 -1.32 34.94 -4.27
C ALA A 392 -2.02 35.73 -5.39
N ALA A 393 -3.16 35.23 -5.87
CA ALA A 393 -4.01 35.94 -6.83
C ALA A 393 -4.50 37.29 -6.30
N ARG A 394 -4.93 37.36 -5.03
CA ARG A 394 -5.32 38.62 -4.37
C ARG A 394 -4.17 39.62 -4.35
N GLU A 395 -2.96 39.19 -3.97
CA GLU A 395 -1.80 40.09 -3.93
C GLU A 395 -1.43 40.58 -5.32
N HIS A 396 -1.51 39.70 -6.33
CA HIS A 396 -1.29 40.06 -7.73
C HIS A 396 -2.29 41.12 -8.22
N VAL A 397 -3.58 40.97 -7.92
CA VAL A 397 -4.62 41.97 -8.23
C VAL A 397 -4.35 43.30 -7.54
N LEU A 398 -4.01 43.28 -6.25
CA LEU A 398 -3.71 44.52 -5.50
C LEU A 398 -2.48 45.23 -6.05
N SER A 399 -1.43 44.49 -6.44
CA SER A 399 -0.23 45.04 -7.09
C SER A 399 -0.57 45.62 -8.45
N ALA A 400 -1.28 44.89 -9.31
CA ALA A 400 -1.67 45.35 -10.64
C ALA A 400 -2.53 46.62 -10.59
N ALA A 401 -3.43 46.72 -9.60
CA ALA A 401 -4.20 47.93 -9.36
C ALA A 401 -3.35 49.10 -8.86
N GLY A 402 -2.33 48.83 -8.04
CA GLY A 402 -1.34 49.83 -7.61
C GLY A 402 -0.54 50.39 -8.78
N ASP A 403 0.02 49.50 -9.61
CA ASP A 403 0.79 49.86 -10.81
C ASP A 403 -0.05 50.68 -11.80
N LEU A 404 -1.33 50.34 -11.95
CA LEU A 404 -2.26 51.07 -12.80
C LEU A 404 -2.48 52.51 -12.29
N VAL A 405 -2.70 52.67 -10.98
CA VAL A 405 -2.89 54.00 -10.36
C VAL A 405 -1.62 54.85 -10.49
N GLU A 406 -0.44 54.27 -10.29
CA GLU A 406 0.84 54.98 -10.44
C GLU A 406 1.10 55.41 -11.89
N ALA A 407 0.80 54.53 -12.85
CA ALA A 407 0.92 54.86 -14.27
C ALA A 407 -0.06 55.94 -14.73
N GLN A 408 -1.29 55.95 -14.17
CA GLN A 408 -2.27 56.99 -14.43
C GLN A 408 -1.86 58.33 -13.82
N ALA A 409 -1.34 58.35 -12.59
CA ALA A 409 -0.82 59.56 -11.97
C ALA A 409 0.38 60.13 -12.75
N SER A 410 1.29 59.26 -13.22
CA SER A 410 2.44 59.67 -14.06
C SER A 410 2.01 60.25 -15.41
N GLN A 411 0.88 59.79 -15.96
CA GLN A 411 0.30 60.34 -17.17
C GLN A 411 -0.35 61.70 -16.91
N GLU A 412 -1.06 61.87 -15.79
CA GLU A 412 -1.67 63.14 -15.39
C GLU A 412 -0.62 64.21 -15.07
N ASP A 413 0.50 63.86 -14.43
CA ASP A 413 1.60 64.79 -14.13
C ASP A 413 2.39 65.23 -15.39
N PHE A 414 2.26 64.48 -16.50
CA PHE A 414 2.91 64.79 -17.77
C PHE A 414 2.08 65.71 -18.68
N ILE A 415 0.75 65.64 -18.57
CA ILE A 415 -0.23 66.47 -19.31
C ILE A 415 -0.32 67.86 -18.68
#